data_AF-A0A1X0D6K1-F1
#
_entry.id   AF-A0A1X0D6K1-F1
#
_cell.length_a   1.000
_cell.length_b   1.000
_cell.length_c   1.000
_cell.angle_alpha   90.00
_cell.angle_beta   90.00
_cell.angle_gamma   90.00
#
_symmetry.space_group_name_H-M   'P 1'
#
loop_
_entity.id
_entity.type
_entity.pdbx_description
1 polymer ?
#
loop_
_entity_poly.entity_id
_entity_poly.type
_entity_poly.pdbx_seq_one_letter_code
_entity_poly.pdbx_strand_id
1 'polypeptide(L)' 'MHGLPEKQRQHSLLPLLHDYRQPARLMPPGSIPVERFREAVRAANVGSDGDIPHITADVIVKYTEDLGVLGLL' A
#
# COMPACT_ATOMS: atom_id res chain seq x y z
N MET A 1 13.66 -11.68 24.83
CA MET A 1 13.01 -10.93 23.74
C MET A 1 13.89 -11.07 22.51
N HIS A 2 13.66 -12.06 21.65
CA HIS A 2 14.43 -12.19 20.42
C HIS A 2 13.86 -11.18 19.40
N GLY A 3 14.69 -10.24 18.95
CA GLY A 3 14.33 -9.33 17.87
C GLY A 3 14.20 -10.06 16.54
N LEU A 4 13.78 -9.33 15.50
CA LEU A 4 13.71 -9.88 14.14
C LEU A 4 15.08 -10.45 13.72
N PRO A 5 15.11 -11.64 13.06
CA PRO A 5 16.29 -12.12 12.34
C PRO A 5 16.85 -11.05 11.41
N GLU A 6 18.16 -11.04 11.19
CA GLU A 6 18.84 -9.96 10.44
C GLU A 6 18.19 -9.68 9.08
N LYS A 7 17.87 -10.73 8.33
CA LYS A 7 17.20 -10.62 7.03
C LYS A 7 15.85 -9.90 7.14
N GLN A 8 15.00 -10.27 8.10
CA GLN A 8 13.71 -9.62 8.30
C GLN A 8 13.87 -8.19 8.83
N ARG A 9 14.87 -7.97 9.69
CA ARG A 9 15.19 -6.66 10.26
C ARG A 9 15.53 -5.63 9.17
N GLN A 10 16.34 -6.02 8.19
CA GLN A 10 16.73 -5.19 7.04
C GLN A 10 15.57 -4.85 6.11
N HIS A 11 14.53 -5.69 6.06
CA HIS A 11 13.34 -5.52 5.21
C HIS A 11 12.11 -5.07 6.03
N SER A 12 12.33 -4.52 7.22
CA SER A 12 11.27 -4.04 8.12
C SER A 12 11.22 -2.52 8.15
N LEU A 13 10.15 -1.98 8.74
CA LEU A 13 10.01 -0.55 9.02
C LEU A 13 10.83 -0.07 10.22
N LEU A 14 11.67 -0.91 10.84
CA LEU A 14 12.47 -0.54 12.02
C LEU A 14 13.25 0.78 11.86
N PRO A 15 13.96 1.04 10.75
CA PRO A 15 14.67 2.31 10.54
C PRO A 15 13.74 3.53 10.45
N LEU A 16 12.48 3.30 10.05
CA LEU A 16 11.47 4.32 9.81
C LEU A 16 10.48 4.47 10.98
N LEU A 17 10.66 3.75 12.10
CA LEU A 17 9.73 3.83 13.23
C LEU A 17 9.58 5.24 13.83
N HIS A 18 10.54 6.12 13.57
CA HIS A 18 10.43 7.51 13.99
C HIS A 18 9.25 8.25 13.33
N ASP A 19 8.86 7.86 12.10
CA ASP A 19 7.71 8.43 11.38
C ASP A 19 6.36 7.96 11.94
N TYR A 20 6.35 6.83 12.65
CA TYR A 20 5.16 6.21 13.25
C TYR A 20 4.97 6.57 14.73
N ARG A 21 5.77 7.51 15.26
CA ARG A 21 5.67 7.92 16.67
C ARG A 21 4.34 8.59 17.02
N GLN A 22 3.68 9.18 16.03
CA GLN A 22 2.36 9.78 16.18
C GLN A 22 1.40 9.15 15.16
N PRO A 23 0.12 8.96 15.52
CA PRO A 23 -0.87 8.49 14.57
C PRO A 23 -0.96 9.42 13.36
N ALA A 24 -1.10 8.84 12.18
CA ALA A 24 -1.36 9.61 10.97
C ALA A 24 -2.70 10.36 11.10
N ARG A 25 -2.74 11.61 10.64
CA ARG A 25 -4.00 12.35 10.53
C ARG A 25 -4.78 11.80 9.35
N LEU A 26 -6.07 11.56 9.55
CA LEU A 26 -6.98 11.28 8.45
C LEU A 26 -6.95 12.45 7.47
N MET A 27 -6.62 12.16 6.21
CA MET A 27 -6.77 13.13 5.14
C MET A 27 -8.21 13.06 4.63
N PRO A 28 -8.95 14.17 4.61
CA PRO A 28 -10.30 14.17 4.07
C PRO A 28 -10.28 13.80 2.58
N PRO A 29 -11.28 13.06 2.10
CA PRO A 29 -11.40 12.74 0.67
C PRO A 29 -11.44 14.04 -0.15
N GLY A 30 -10.77 14.04 -1.30
CA GLY A 30 -10.74 15.20 -2.22
C GLY A 30 -9.65 16.24 -1.94
N SER A 31 -8.72 15.98 -1.02
CA SER A 31 -7.58 16.89 -0.79
C SER A 31 -6.58 16.95 -1.95
N ILE A 32 -6.65 16.02 -2.90
CA ILE A 32 -5.83 15.96 -4.10
C ILE A 32 -6.77 15.99 -5.31
N PRO A 33 -6.60 16.93 -6.26
CA PRO A 33 -7.45 16.98 -7.45
C PRO A 33 -7.13 15.82 -8.39
N VAL A 34 -8.04 14.85 -8.51
CA VAL A 34 -7.84 13.64 -9.33
C VAL A 34 -8.79 13.56 -10.54
N GLU A 35 -9.63 14.57 -10.73
CA GLU A 35 -10.77 14.51 -11.67
C GLU A 35 -10.32 14.37 -13.12
N ARG A 36 -9.33 15.15 -13.55
CA ARG A 36 -8.78 15.04 -14.91
C ARG A 36 -8.19 13.67 -15.19
N PHE A 37 -7.53 13.07 -14.19
CA PHE A 37 -6.96 11.75 -14.34
C PHE A 37 -8.06 10.68 -14.41
N ARG A 38 -9.07 10.78 -13.54
CA ARG A 38 -10.23 9.88 -13.55
C ARG A 38 -11.01 9.94 -14.87
N GLU A 39 -11.22 11.14 -15.40
CA GLU A 39 -11.85 11.33 -16.71
C GLU A 39 -11.05 10.66 -17.84
N ALA A 40 -9.72 10.82 -17.87
CA ALA A 40 -8.87 10.20 -18.87
C ALA A 40 -8.90 8.66 -18.78
N VAL A 41 -8.87 8.11 -17.56
CA VAL A 41 -8.99 6.66 -17.30
C VAL A 41 -10.30 6.11 -17.85
N ARG A 42 -11.42 6.80 -17.58
CA ARG A 42 -12.75 6.42 -18.07
C ARG A 42 -12.87 6.54 -19.59
N ALA A 43 -12.37 7.65 -20.16
CA ALA A 43 -12.40 7.87 -21.60
C ALA A 43 -11.60 6.81 -22.38
N ALA A 44 -10.49 6.34 -21.81
CA ALA A 44 -9.67 5.28 -22.37
C ALA A 44 -10.12 3.86 -21.97
N ASN A 45 -11.17 3.73 -21.15
CA ASN A 45 -11.69 2.46 -20.61
C ASN A 45 -10.59 1.56 -20.03
N VAL A 46 -9.74 2.14 -19.18
CA VAL A 46 -8.59 1.43 -18.59
C VAL A 46 -9.04 0.50 -17.47
N GLY A 47 -8.51 -0.73 -17.45
CA GLY A 47 -8.78 -1.72 -16.42
C GLY A 47 -10.11 -2.47 -16.61
N SER A 48 -10.39 -3.42 -15.72
CA SER A 48 -11.64 -4.22 -15.77
C SER A 48 -12.89 -3.38 -15.49
N ASP A 49 -12.74 -2.36 -14.65
CA ASP A 49 -13.87 -1.59 -14.12
C ASP A 49 -14.10 -0.28 -14.89
N GLY A 50 -13.22 0.04 -15.85
CA GLY A 50 -13.29 1.28 -16.64
C GLY A 50 -13.15 2.56 -15.80
N ASP A 51 -12.60 2.45 -14.58
CA ASP A 51 -12.41 3.55 -13.63
C ASP A 51 -11.17 3.27 -12.76
N ILE A 52 -10.81 4.22 -11.91
CA ILE A 52 -9.71 4.03 -10.94
C ILE A 52 -10.11 2.93 -9.94
N PRO A 53 -9.32 1.85 -9.80
CA PRO A 53 -9.68 0.74 -8.93
C PRO A 53 -9.56 1.11 -7.44
N HIS A 54 -10.36 0.45 -6.62
CA HIS A 54 -10.21 0.47 -5.17
C HIS A 54 -9.27 -0.65 -4.72
N ILE A 55 -8.58 -0.44 -3.60
CA ILE A 55 -7.80 -1.50 -2.97
C ILE A 55 -8.76 -2.51 -2.34
N THR A 56 -8.66 -3.76 -2.77
CA THR A 56 -9.44 -4.89 -2.24
C THR A 56 -8.63 -5.69 -1.21
N ALA A 57 -9.29 -6.59 -0.50
CA ALA A 57 -8.62 -7.51 0.43
C ALA A 57 -7.57 -8.38 -0.28
N ASP A 58 -7.83 -8.79 -1.52
CA ASP A 58 -6.93 -9.65 -2.31
C ASP A 58 -5.56 -9.00 -2.53
N VAL A 59 -5.52 -7.68 -2.72
CA VAL A 59 -4.26 -6.94 -2.83
C VAL A 59 -3.44 -7.07 -1.53
N ILE A 60 -4.10 -6.97 -0.37
CA ILE A 60 -3.43 -7.10 0.94
C ILE A 60 -2.94 -8.53 1.16
N VAL A 61 -3.76 -9.53 0.86
CA VAL A 61 -3.39 -10.95 0.97
C VAL A 61 -2.18 -11.26 0.11
N LYS A 62 -2.15 -10.74 -1.12
CA LYS A 62 -1.01 -10.92 -2.04
C LYS A 62 0.32 -10.50 -1.42
N TYR A 63 0.38 -9.41 -0.66
CA TYR A 63 1.62 -9.02 0.02
C TYR A 63 2.08 -10.06 1.03
N THR A 64 1.16 -10.65 1.80
CA THR A 64 1.52 -11.69 2.77
C THR A 64 2.00 -12.97 2.09
N GLU A 65 1.35 -13.38 1.00
CA GLU A 65 1.74 -14.55 0.23
C GLU A 65 3.13 -14.36 -0.40
N ASP A 66 3.34 -13.22 -1.08
CA ASP A 66 4.60 -12.92 -1.75
C ASP A 66 5.76 -12.79 -0.75
N LEU A 67 5.55 -12.13 0.40
CA LEU A 67 6.57 -12.04 1.46
C LEU A 67 6.90 -13.43 2.05
N GLY A 68 5.93 -14.33 2.14
CA GLY A 68 6.14 -15.72 2.51
C GLY A 68 7.01 -16.46 1.49
N VAL A 69 6.72 -16.32 0.19
CA VAL A 69 7.53 -16.89 -0.89
C VAL A 69 8.97 -16.37 -0.87
N LEU A 70 9.17 -15.11 -0.50
CA LEU A 70 10.50 -14.50 -0.36
C LEU A 70 11.24 -14.90 0.93
N GLY A 71 10.57 -15.62 1.84
CA GLY A 71 11.09 -15.97 3.16
C GLY A 71 11.39 -14.73 3.99
N LEU A 72 10.49 -13.75 3.96
CA LEU A 72 10.51 -12.51 4.74
C LEU A 72 9.42 -12.46 5.82
N LEU A 73 8.51 -13.44 5.82
CA LEU A 73 7.56 -13.71 6.90
C LEU A 73 7.90 -15.03 7.60
#